data_AF-A0A943ELY5-F1
#
_entry.id   AF-A0A943ELY5-F1
#
_cell.length_a   1.000
_cell.length_b   1.000
_cell.length_c   1.000
_cell.angle_alpha   90.00
_cell.angle_beta   90.00
_cell.angle_gamma   90.00
#
_symmetry.space_group_name_H-M   'P 1'
#
loop_
_entity.id
_entity.type
_entity.pdbx_description
1 polymer ?
#
loop_
_entity_poly.entity_id
_entity_poly.type
_entity_poly.pdbx_seq_one_letter_code
_entity_poly.pdbx_strand_id
1 'polypeptide(L)'
;MPTLEKILKDNGISYVIGQEIDENKANILVSSSKDHCDDCVSEDSALSQKEGYILTASDDENSKGEITIIGADVDGAYYGVITLGQILDQSIDNKFAEIVVSDYPEIEFRGFIEGFYGIPWTHEERMSLMSDTGKYKMNTYIYAPKDDPYHRSQWREL
;
A
#
# COMPACT_ATOMS: atom_id res chain seq x y z
N MET A 1 -2.37 9.93 -6.16
CA MET A 1 -1.58 8.88 -5.48
C MET A 1 -0.67 8.22 -6.52
N PRO A 2 0.64 8.54 -6.57
CA PRO A 2 1.53 8.05 -7.63
C PRO A 2 1.58 6.52 -7.79
N THR A 3 1.45 5.78 -6.68
CA THR A 3 1.47 4.30 -6.69
C THR A 3 0.28 3.69 -7.45
N LEU A 4 -0.93 4.19 -7.20
CA LEU A 4 -2.13 3.69 -7.90
C LEU A 4 -2.02 3.96 -9.41
N GLU A 5 -1.59 5.16 -9.78
CA GLU A 5 -1.36 5.53 -11.18
C GLU A 5 -0.34 4.61 -11.86
N LYS A 6 0.72 4.24 -11.15
CA LYS A 6 1.72 3.29 -11.63
C LYS A 6 1.10 1.90 -11.83
N ILE A 7 0.38 1.38 -10.83
CA ILE A 7 -0.28 0.06 -10.89
C ILE A 7 -1.23 -0.02 -12.08
N LEU A 8 -2.06 1.00 -12.29
CA LEU A 8 -3.00 1.05 -13.41
C LEU A 8 -2.27 1.07 -14.76
N LYS A 9 -1.19 1.85 -14.89
CA LYS A 9 -0.36 1.89 -16.10
C LYS A 9 0.34 0.56 -16.37
N ASP A 10 0.93 -0.05 -15.35
CA ASP A 10 1.63 -1.34 -15.46
C ASP A 10 0.66 -2.46 -15.88
N ASN A 11 -0.62 -2.34 -15.52
CA ASN A 11 -1.70 -3.24 -15.94
C ASN A 11 -2.43 -2.80 -17.23
N GLY A 12 -1.95 -1.77 -17.94
CA GLY A 12 -2.53 -1.32 -19.21
C GLY A 12 -3.91 -0.66 -19.10
N ILE A 13 -4.30 -0.20 -17.91
CA ILE A 13 -5.60 0.41 -17.61
C ILE A 13 -5.53 1.93 -17.83
N SER A 14 -6.38 2.45 -18.71
CA SER A 14 -6.55 3.89 -18.90
C SER A 14 -7.47 4.46 -17.82
N TYR A 15 -7.11 5.61 -17.24
CA TYR A 15 -7.87 6.22 -16.15
C TYR A 15 -8.01 7.73 -16.33
N VAL A 16 -9.00 8.29 -15.62
CA VAL A 16 -9.18 9.74 -15.42
C VAL A 16 -9.36 9.99 -13.93
N ILE A 17 -8.82 11.10 -13.43
CA ILE A 17 -8.99 11.50 -12.03
C ILE A 17 -10.19 12.45 -11.98
N GLY A 18 -11.20 12.08 -11.20
CA GLY A 18 -12.42 12.86 -10.97
C GLY A 18 -12.69 13.07 -9.48
N GLN A 19 -13.63 13.95 -9.17
CA GLN A 19 -14.16 14.15 -7.81
C GLN A 19 -15.58 13.60 -7.63
N GLU A 20 -16.18 13.11 -8.72
CA GLU A 20 -17.54 12.58 -8.76
C GLU A 20 -17.50 11.19 -9.39
N ILE A 21 -18.48 10.36 -9.01
CA ILE A 21 -18.67 9.01 -9.56
C ILE A 21 -19.17 9.13 -11.01
N ASP A 22 -18.58 8.36 -11.92
CA ASP A 22 -19.03 8.24 -13.30
C ASP A 22 -19.73 6.89 -13.49
N GLU A 23 -21.07 6.91 -13.55
CA GLU A 23 -21.90 5.71 -13.73
C GLU A 23 -21.63 4.95 -15.05
N ASN A 24 -20.94 5.58 -16.00
CA ASN A 24 -20.61 4.97 -17.29
C ASN A 24 -19.24 4.25 -17.28
N LYS A 25 -18.50 4.32 -16.17
CA LYS A 25 -17.15 3.76 -16.04
C LYS A 25 -17.02 2.91 -14.77
N ALA A 26 -15.96 2.10 -14.75
CA ALA A 26 -15.50 1.52 -13.50
C ALA A 26 -14.94 2.62 -12.59
N ASN A 27 -15.26 2.59 -11.31
CA ASN A 27 -14.82 3.59 -10.35
C ASN A 27 -13.84 3.00 -9.33
N ILE A 28 -12.78 3.75 -9.01
CA ILE A 28 -11.86 3.42 -7.91
C ILE A 28 -11.88 4.59 -6.93
N LEU A 29 -12.42 4.34 -5.75
CA LEU A 29 -12.55 5.29 -4.66
C LEU A 29 -11.49 4.97 -3.62
N VAL A 30 -10.69 5.97 -3.22
CA VAL A 30 -9.65 5.80 -2.20
C VAL A 30 -9.78 6.88 -1.14
N SER A 31 -9.93 6.47 0.11
CA SER A 31 -10.02 7.32 1.29
C SER A 31 -8.98 6.91 2.32
N SER A 32 -8.35 7.89 2.97
CA SER A 32 -7.50 7.69 4.16
C SER A 32 -8.22 8.05 5.46
N SER A 33 -9.54 8.19 5.41
CA SER A 33 -10.39 8.46 6.57
C SER A 33 -11.42 7.36 6.71
N LYS A 34 -11.40 6.71 7.89
CA LYS A 34 -12.40 5.72 8.30
C LYS A 34 -13.81 6.29 8.40
N ASP A 35 -13.96 7.60 8.51
CA ASP A 35 -15.27 8.26 8.60
C ASP A 35 -16.03 8.24 7.26
N HIS A 36 -15.37 7.89 6.16
CA HIS A 36 -16.00 7.73 4.84
C HIS A 36 -16.57 6.32 4.60
N CYS A 37 -16.73 5.54 5.67
CA CYS A 37 -17.28 4.19 5.68
C CYS A 37 -18.51 4.19 6.59
N ASP A 38 -19.70 4.23 6.00
CA ASP A 38 -20.95 4.36 6.76
C ASP A 38 -21.32 3.07 7.51
N ASP A 39 -21.07 1.89 6.92
CA ASP A 39 -21.54 0.59 7.42
C ASP A 39 -20.44 -0.40 7.83
N CYS A 40 -19.17 -0.02 7.71
CA CYS A 40 -18.02 -0.91 7.91
C CYS A 40 -17.17 -0.55 9.16
N VAL A 41 -17.61 0.40 9.98
CA VAL A 41 -16.99 0.76 11.27
C VAL A 41 -17.64 -0.03 12.40
N SER A 42 -17.14 -1.24 12.67
CA SER A 42 -17.34 -1.94 13.94
C SER A 42 -16.11 -1.77 14.85
N GLU A 43 -16.25 -1.91 16.17
CA GLU A 43 -15.11 -1.79 17.11
C GLU A 43 -13.98 -2.78 16.80
N ASP A 44 -14.32 -3.94 16.22
CA ASP A 44 -13.39 -4.99 15.79
C ASP A 44 -12.97 -4.90 14.30
N SER A 45 -13.28 -3.79 13.60
CA SER A 45 -12.92 -3.61 12.20
C SER A 45 -11.44 -3.27 12.02
N ALA A 46 -10.85 -3.65 10.88
CA ALA A 46 -9.47 -3.26 10.54
C ALA A 46 -9.24 -1.73 10.63
N LEU A 47 -10.29 -0.94 10.43
CA LEU A 47 -10.24 0.53 10.50
C LEU A 47 -10.03 1.08 11.93
N SER A 48 -10.15 0.24 12.97
CA SER A 48 -9.78 0.62 14.34
C SER A 48 -8.27 0.48 14.60
N GLN A 49 -7.54 -0.21 13.72
CA GLN A 49 -6.11 -0.48 13.84
C GLN A 49 -5.28 0.51 12.99
N LYS A 50 -4.10 0.87 13.49
CA LYS A 50 -3.10 1.66 12.73
C LYS A 50 -2.71 0.90 11.46
N GLU A 51 -2.53 1.61 10.34
CA GLU A 51 -2.25 1.01 9.03
C GLU A 51 -3.34 0.05 8.50
N GLY A 52 -4.50 -0.04 9.17
CA GLY A 52 -5.59 -0.91 8.75
C GLY A 52 -6.37 -0.37 7.56
N TYR A 53 -6.94 -1.26 6.76
CA TYR A 53 -7.74 -0.88 5.60
C TYR A 53 -8.83 -1.91 5.26
N ILE A 54 -9.83 -1.44 4.55
CA ILE A 54 -10.85 -2.25 3.89
C ILE A 54 -10.78 -1.98 2.39
N LEU A 55 -10.69 -3.04 1.59
CA LEU A 55 -10.85 -3.00 0.14
C LEU A 55 -12.09 -3.80 -0.22
N THR A 56 -13.04 -3.15 -0.88
CA THR A 56 -14.21 -3.80 -1.46
C THR A 56 -14.13 -3.67 -2.97
N ALA A 57 -14.40 -4.75 -3.69
CA ALA A 57 -14.61 -4.74 -5.13
C ALA A 57 -15.89 -5.50 -5.46
N SER A 58 -16.82 -4.85 -6.15
CA SER A 58 -18.14 -5.39 -6.49
C SER A 58 -18.65 -4.78 -7.80
N ASP A 59 -19.62 -5.43 -8.45
CA ASP A 59 -20.41 -4.86 -9.54
C ASP A 59 -21.92 -4.77 -9.26
N ASP A 60 -22.32 -4.93 -7.99
CA ASP A 60 -23.72 -4.91 -7.53
C ASP A 60 -24.39 -3.54 -7.76
N GLU A 61 -23.74 -2.44 -7.33
CA GLU A 61 -24.27 -1.08 -7.50
C GLU A 61 -23.91 -0.50 -8.87
N ASN A 62 -22.71 -0.81 -9.37
CA ASN A 62 -22.20 -0.38 -10.66
C ASN A 62 -21.77 -1.58 -11.50
N SER A 63 -22.57 -1.94 -12.51
CA SER A 63 -22.26 -3.03 -13.45
C SER A 63 -20.94 -2.88 -14.25
N LYS A 64 -20.26 -1.73 -14.17
CA LYS A 64 -18.92 -1.51 -14.72
C LYS A 64 -17.79 -1.88 -13.74
N GLY A 65 -18.13 -2.14 -12.49
CA GLY A 65 -17.23 -2.40 -11.39
C GLY A 65 -16.98 -1.17 -10.52
N GLU A 66 -17.02 -1.37 -9.22
CA GLU A 66 -16.63 -0.39 -8.22
C GLU A 66 -15.61 -1.00 -7.27
N ILE A 67 -14.53 -0.26 -7.03
CA ILE A 67 -13.49 -0.61 -6.06
C ILE A 67 -13.39 0.52 -5.06
N THR A 68 -13.58 0.21 -3.79
CA THR A 68 -13.51 1.16 -2.69
C THR A 68 -12.42 0.73 -1.71
N ILE A 69 -11.46 1.61 -1.47
CA ILE A 69 -10.36 1.42 -0.52
C ILE A 69 -10.49 2.48 0.57
N ILE A 70 -10.67 2.04 1.81
CA ILE A 70 -10.78 2.91 2.98
C ILE A 70 -9.68 2.52 3.95
N GLY A 71 -8.77 3.44 4.22
CA GLY A 71 -7.74 3.30 5.23
C GLY A 71 -8.14 3.95 6.56
N ALA A 72 -7.66 3.37 7.66
CA ALA A 72 -7.68 4.01 8.97
C ALA A 72 -6.84 5.30 8.99
N ASP A 73 -5.78 5.31 8.18
CA ASP A 73 -4.84 6.41 7.98
C ASP A 73 -4.29 6.39 6.52
N VAL A 74 -3.34 7.27 6.23
CA VAL A 74 -2.71 7.38 4.91
C VAL A 74 -1.94 6.12 4.53
N ASP A 75 -1.31 5.46 5.49
CA ASP A 75 -0.50 4.26 5.26
C ASP A 75 -1.41 3.05 4.99
N GLY A 76 -2.51 2.91 5.73
CA GLY A 76 -3.54 1.91 5.47
C GLY A 76 -4.14 2.04 4.06
N ALA A 77 -4.50 3.27 3.65
CA ALA A 77 -4.98 3.52 2.29
C ALA A 77 -3.93 3.15 1.22
N TYR A 78 -2.65 3.46 1.48
CA TYR A 78 -1.55 3.05 0.62
C TYR A 78 -1.42 1.52 0.53
N TYR A 79 -1.50 0.80 1.65
CA TYR A 79 -1.43 -0.67 1.66
C TYR A 79 -2.63 -1.33 0.99
N GLY A 80 -3.83 -0.74 1.08
CA GLY A 80 -4.98 -1.16 0.31
C GLY A 80 -4.75 -1.06 -1.20
N VAL A 81 -4.10 0.01 -1.66
CA VAL A 81 -3.69 0.15 -3.07
C VAL A 81 -2.65 -0.90 -3.47
N ILE A 82 -1.71 -1.27 -2.59
CA ILE A 82 -0.77 -2.37 -2.86
C ILE A 82 -1.52 -3.70 -3.04
N THR A 83 -2.51 -3.98 -2.18
CA THR A 83 -3.36 -5.18 -2.32
C THR A 83 -4.13 -5.17 -3.64
N LEU A 84 -4.68 -4.03 -4.05
CA LEU A 84 -5.31 -3.88 -5.36
C LEU A 84 -4.34 -4.22 -6.50
N GLY A 85 -3.10 -3.73 -6.44
CA GLY A 85 -2.08 -4.07 -7.43
C GLY A 85 -1.85 -5.58 -7.55
N GLN A 86 -1.73 -6.27 -6.41
CA GLN A 86 -1.57 -7.74 -6.40
C GLN A 86 -2.78 -8.50 -6.96
N ILE A 87 -3.99 -7.95 -6.82
CA ILE A 87 -5.20 -8.49 -7.42
C ILE A 87 -5.17 -8.29 -8.94
N LEU A 88 -4.84 -7.09 -9.41
CA LEU A 88 -4.78 -6.75 -10.84
C LEU A 88 -3.73 -7.56 -11.58
N ASP A 89 -2.56 -7.79 -10.97
CA ASP A 89 -1.49 -8.62 -11.53
C ASP A 89 -1.93 -10.08 -11.79
N GLN A 90 -3.00 -10.53 -11.13
CA GLN A 90 -3.59 -11.86 -11.28
C GLN A 90 -4.90 -11.86 -12.08
N SER A 91 -5.34 -10.70 -12.56
CA SER A 91 -6.58 -10.57 -13.31
C SER A 91 -6.47 -11.23 -14.69
N ILE A 92 -7.58 -11.73 -15.21
CA ILE A 92 -7.68 -12.31 -16.56
C ILE A 92 -8.61 -11.42 -17.37
N ASP A 93 -8.11 -10.85 -18.46
CA ASP A 93 -8.84 -9.89 -19.29
C ASP A 93 -9.44 -8.72 -18.48
N ASN A 94 -8.67 -8.21 -17.51
CA ASN A 94 -9.08 -7.16 -16.54
C ASN A 94 -10.30 -7.54 -15.69
N LYS A 95 -10.51 -8.84 -15.45
CA LYS A 95 -11.56 -9.36 -14.58
C LYS A 95 -10.95 -10.13 -13.42
N PHE A 96 -11.56 -9.98 -12.26
CA PHE A 96 -11.26 -10.69 -11.03
C PHE A 96 -12.57 -10.84 -10.24
N ALA A 97 -12.58 -11.70 -9.23
CA ALA A 97 -13.79 -11.95 -8.43
C ALA A 97 -14.14 -10.76 -7.54
N GLU A 98 -15.42 -10.61 -7.23
CA GLU A 98 -15.85 -9.74 -6.13
C GLU A 98 -15.17 -10.16 -4.83
N ILE A 99 -14.72 -9.18 -4.04
CA ILE A 99 -13.92 -9.44 -2.86
C ILE A 99 -14.08 -8.32 -1.83
N VAL A 100 -14.07 -8.72 -0.56
CA VAL A 100 -13.87 -7.83 0.58
C VAL A 100 -12.62 -8.28 1.32
N VAL A 101 -11.65 -7.37 1.43
CA VAL A 101 -10.44 -7.55 2.23
C VAL A 101 -10.52 -6.59 3.40
N SER A 102 -10.48 -7.11 4.62
CA SER A 102 -10.33 -6.34 5.86
C SER A 102 -9.02 -6.77 6.50
N ASP A 103 -8.02 -5.88 6.50
CA ASP A 103 -6.63 -6.25 6.79
C ASP A 103 -5.91 -5.14 7.58
N TYR A 104 -5.03 -5.56 8.48
CA TYR A 104 -4.20 -4.70 9.32
C TYR A 104 -2.97 -5.48 9.80
N PRO A 105 -1.85 -4.79 10.12
CA PRO A 105 -0.66 -5.47 10.60
C PRO A 105 -0.75 -5.81 12.09
N GLU A 106 -0.39 -7.05 12.46
CA GLU A 106 -0.20 -7.44 13.87
C GLU A 106 1.08 -6.87 14.49
N ILE A 107 2.08 -6.56 13.65
CA ILE A 107 3.40 -6.11 14.08
C ILE A 107 3.63 -4.71 13.51
N GLU A 108 3.88 -3.73 14.40
CA GLU A 108 4.05 -2.32 14.01
C GLU A 108 5.24 -2.08 13.08
N PHE A 109 6.40 -2.69 13.35
CA PHE A 109 7.62 -2.50 12.56
C PHE A 109 7.94 -3.76 11.75
N ARG A 110 7.93 -3.62 10.42
CA ARG A 110 8.15 -4.72 9.48
C ARG A 110 9.22 -4.28 8.49
N GLY A 111 10.34 -4.99 8.46
CA GLY A 111 11.50 -4.44 7.81
C GLY A 111 12.77 -5.26 7.91
N PHE A 112 13.86 -4.62 7.54
CA PHE A 112 15.19 -5.20 7.56
C PHE A 112 16.21 -4.23 8.16
N ILE A 113 17.34 -4.79 8.62
CA ILE A 113 18.45 -4.05 9.22
C ILE A 113 19.74 -4.42 8.50
N GLU A 114 20.53 -3.41 8.11
CA GLU A 114 21.89 -3.60 7.60
C GLU A 114 22.88 -3.72 8.77
N GLY A 115 22.74 -4.76 9.58
CA GLY A 115 23.47 -4.92 10.85
C GLY A 115 24.62 -5.94 10.83
N PHE A 116 24.88 -6.57 9.69
CA PHE A 116 25.82 -7.68 9.54
C PHE A 116 27.28 -7.22 9.52
N TYR A 117 28.22 -8.17 9.67
CA TYR A 117 29.64 -7.94 9.44
C TYR A 117 29.97 -8.39 8.01
N GLY A 118 30.39 -7.46 7.15
CA GLY A 118 30.65 -7.74 5.74
C GLY A 118 30.83 -6.46 4.93
N ILE A 119 30.82 -6.60 3.60
CA ILE A 119 30.80 -5.46 2.67
C ILE A 119 29.40 -4.82 2.75
N PRO A 120 29.28 -3.50 3.01
CA PRO A 120 27.99 -2.84 3.08
C PRO A 120 27.26 -2.92 1.74
N TRP A 121 25.94 -2.80 1.78
CA TRP A 121 25.17 -2.64 0.56
C TRP A 121 25.52 -1.30 -0.10
N THR A 122 25.60 -1.33 -1.43
CA THR A 122 25.63 -0.11 -2.22
C THR A 122 24.32 0.67 -2.05
N HIS A 123 24.34 1.96 -2.37
CA HIS A 123 23.13 2.78 -2.34
C HIS A 123 22.02 2.20 -3.24
N GLU A 124 22.39 1.71 -4.43
CA GLU A 124 21.44 1.11 -5.37
C GLU A 124 20.80 -0.17 -4.80
N GLU A 125 21.57 -1.03 -4.14
CA GLU A 125 21.05 -2.23 -3.48
C GLU A 125 20.09 -1.87 -2.34
N ARG A 126 20.40 -0.85 -1.54
CA ARG A 126 19.51 -0.34 -0.48
C ARG A 126 18.18 0.16 -1.05
N MET A 127 18.24 0.97 -2.13
CA MET A 127 17.05 1.48 -2.80
C MET A 127 16.21 0.35 -3.42
N SER A 128 16.87 -0.63 -4.06
CA SER A 128 16.18 -1.81 -4.61
C SER A 128 15.47 -2.60 -3.51
N LEU A 129 16.14 -2.86 -2.39
CA LEU A 129 15.57 -3.64 -1.30
C LEU A 129 14.37 -2.92 -0.65
N MET A 130 14.44 -1.60 -0.48
CA MET A 130 13.28 -0.81 -0.03
C MET A 130 12.13 -0.88 -1.04
N SER A 131 12.43 -0.75 -2.34
CA SER A 131 11.41 -0.82 -3.39
C SER A 131 10.75 -2.21 -3.49
N ASP A 132 11.51 -3.28 -3.29
CA ASP A 132 11.00 -4.65 -3.40
C ASP A 132 10.21 -5.05 -2.17
N THR A 133 10.70 -4.73 -0.98
CA THR A 133 9.99 -5.06 0.27
C THR A 133 8.75 -4.20 0.51
N GLY A 134 8.72 -2.97 -0.03
CA GLY A 134 7.54 -2.11 0.00
C GLY A 134 6.31 -2.72 -0.69
N LYS A 135 6.51 -3.60 -1.70
CA LYS A 135 5.43 -4.37 -2.35
C LYS A 135 4.73 -5.35 -1.41
N TYR A 136 5.35 -5.64 -0.26
CA TYR A 136 4.85 -6.54 0.77
C TYR A 136 4.55 -5.81 2.08
N LYS A 137 4.26 -4.50 2.01
CA LYS A 137 3.84 -3.68 3.15
C LYS A 137 4.89 -3.57 4.28
N MET A 138 6.17 -3.73 3.95
CA MET A 138 7.26 -3.38 4.87
C MET A 138 7.37 -1.86 4.99
N ASN A 139 7.66 -1.38 6.19
CA ASN A 139 7.67 0.05 6.54
C ASN A 139 8.98 0.51 7.20
N THR A 140 9.93 -0.40 7.44
CA THR A 140 11.13 -0.09 8.20
C THR A 140 12.40 -0.57 7.48
N TYR A 141 13.37 0.33 7.33
CA TYR A 141 14.75 -0.01 7.04
C TYR A 141 15.64 0.62 8.12
N ILE A 142 16.38 -0.21 8.85
CA ILE A 142 17.33 0.25 9.87
C ILE A 142 18.72 0.34 9.23
N TYR A 143 19.14 1.57 8.95
CA TYR A 143 20.48 1.89 8.48
C TYR A 143 21.50 1.72 9.63
N ALA A 144 22.27 0.62 9.59
CA ALA A 144 23.30 0.33 10.58
C ALA A 144 24.64 -0.22 10.01
N PRO A 145 25.10 0.19 8.79
CA PRO A 145 26.31 -0.34 8.19
C PRO A 145 27.55 0.00 9.03
N LYS A 146 28.29 -1.00 9.50
CA LYS A 146 29.31 -0.81 10.54
C LYS A 146 30.52 0.06 10.15
N ASP A 147 30.68 0.30 8.85
CA ASP A 147 31.79 1.05 8.25
C ASP A 147 31.48 2.54 8.08
N ASP A 148 30.23 2.96 8.22
CA ASP A 148 29.89 4.38 8.30
C ASP A 148 30.38 4.93 9.66
N PRO A 149 31.32 5.88 9.69
CA PRO A 149 31.81 6.42 10.95
C PRO A 149 30.85 7.42 11.57
N TYR A 150 29.96 8.05 10.79
CA TYR A 150 29.10 9.16 11.23
C TYR A 150 27.90 8.71 12.08
N HIS A 151 27.49 7.43 11.98
CA HIS A 151 26.56 6.85 12.96
C HIS A 151 27.28 6.04 14.06
N ARG A 152 28.63 6.14 14.15
CA ARG A 152 29.45 5.42 15.14
C ARG A 152 30.52 6.29 15.81
N SER A 153 31.77 6.26 15.34
CA SER A 153 32.91 6.90 16.01
C SER A 153 32.94 8.42 15.84
N GLN A 154 32.41 8.92 14.73
CA GLN A 154 32.34 10.34 14.37
C GLN A 154 30.92 10.90 14.53
N TRP A 155 30.11 10.33 15.43
CA TRP A 155 28.69 10.72 15.61
C TRP A 155 28.44 12.20 15.98
N ARG A 156 29.47 12.92 16.40
CA ARG A 156 29.41 14.36 16.72
C ARG A 156 29.78 15.26 15.54
N GLU A 157 30.24 14.68 14.45
CA GLU A 157 30.66 15.39 13.25
C GLU A 157 29.49 15.44 12.25
N LEU A 158 29.41 16.54 11.49
CA LEU A 158 28.37 16.82 10.48
C LEU A 158 28.97 16.86 9.08
#